data_AF-A0A7K0WRG8-F1
#
_entry.id   AF-A0A7K0WRG8-F1
#
_cell.length_a   1.000
_cell.length_b   1.000
_cell.length_c   1.000
_cell.angle_alpha   90.00
_cell.angle_beta   90.00
_cell.angle_gamma   90.00
#
_symmetry.space_group_name_H-M   'P 1'
#
loop_
_entity.id
_entity.type
_entity.pdbx_description
1 polymer ?
#
loop_
_entity_poly.entity_id
_entity_poly.type
_entity_poly.pdbx_seq_one_letter_code
_entity_poly.pdbx_strand_id
1 'polypeptide(L)'
;MSINELTTDQMKATVVAYAAAHSAGDIDAIAAIFAEDAVVADPVDQPAHIGRAAVREFFAGTHEFADSLELIVTGPIRAVGHFAAVPLRAVT
;
A
#
# COMPACT_ATOMS: atom_id res chain seq x y z
N MET A 1 5.50 28.76 7.44
CA MET A 1 5.88 27.42 6.98
C MET A 1 4.59 26.66 6.75
N SER A 2 4.09 26.62 5.52
CA SER A 2 2.89 25.85 5.22
C SER A 2 3.27 24.38 5.25
N ILE A 3 2.76 23.67 6.26
CA ILE A 3 2.66 22.22 6.16
C ILE A 3 1.79 21.93 4.94
N ASN A 4 2.32 21.22 3.96
CA ASN A 4 1.58 20.87 2.75
C ASN A 4 0.54 19.82 3.15
N GLU A 5 -0.67 20.26 3.48
CA GLU A 5 -1.74 19.40 3.94
C GLU A 5 -2.10 18.39 2.85
N LEU A 6 -2.06 17.10 3.19
CA LEU A 6 -2.40 16.02 2.27
C LEU A 6 -3.89 16.10 1.94
N THR A 7 -4.24 16.27 0.67
CA THR A 7 -5.64 16.30 0.26
C THR A 7 -6.20 14.88 0.15
N THR A 8 -7.52 14.75 0.30
CA THR A 8 -8.20 13.45 0.11
C THR A 8 -8.01 12.90 -1.30
N ASP A 9 -7.83 13.76 -2.31
CA ASP A 9 -7.55 13.32 -3.67
C ASP A 9 -6.11 12.82 -3.84
N GLN A 10 -5.13 13.41 -3.15
CA GLN A 10 -3.77 12.87 -3.09
C GLN A 10 -3.77 11.48 -2.44
N MET A 11 -4.53 11.28 -1.35
CA MET A 11 -4.66 9.95 -0.72
C MET A 11 -5.25 8.90 -1.65
N LYS A 12 -6.31 9.26 -2.40
CA LYS A 12 -6.90 8.35 -3.40
C LYS A 12 -5.91 8.02 -4.50
N ALA A 13 -5.17 9.01 -5.00
CA ALA A 13 -4.13 8.80 -6.00
C ALA A 13 -3.02 7.86 -5.47
N THR A 14 -2.61 8.00 -4.22
CA THR A 14 -1.65 7.09 -3.57
C THR A 14 -2.17 5.66 -3.51
N VAL A 15 -3.45 5.44 -3.16
CA VAL A 15 -4.05 4.09 -3.16
C VAL A 15 -4.07 3.48 -4.57
N VAL A 16 -4.38 4.27 -5.60
CA VAL A 16 -4.33 3.81 -7.00
C VAL A 16 -2.90 3.44 -7.41
N ALA A 17 -1.92 4.27 -7.04
CA ALA A 17 -0.51 3.99 -7.30
C ALA A 17 -0.02 2.72 -6.57
N TYR A 18 -0.46 2.50 -5.34
CA TYR A 18 -0.18 1.28 -4.58
C TYR A 18 -0.69 0.02 -5.30
N ALA A 19 -1.95 0.04 -5.74
CA ALA A 19 -2.53 -1.07 -6.50
C ALA A 19 -1.77 -1.31 -7.83
N ALA A 20 -1.43 -0.24 -8.56
CA ALA A 20 -0.68 -0.34 -9.79
C ALA A 20 0.74 -0.91 -9.59
N ALA A 21 1.44 -0.51 -8.54
CA ALA A 21 2.79 -1.00 -8.22
C ALA A 21 2.76 -2.50 -7.86
N HIS A 22 1.75 -2.94 -7.10
CA HIS A 22 1.48 -4.38 -6.90
C HIS A 22 1.24 -5.09 -8.22
N SER A 23 0.32 -4.62 -9.06
CA SER A 23 0.04 -5.26 -10.35
C SER A 23 1.23 -5.30 -11.32
N ALA A 24 2.22 -4.42 -11.14
CA ALA A 24 3.46 -4.40 -11.92
C ALA A 24 4.59 -5.26 -11.31
N GLY A 25 4.42 -5.79 -10.10
CA GLY A 25 5.48 -6.47 -9.35
C GLY A 25 6.64 -5.55 -8.92
N ASP A 26 6.40 -4.22 -8.86
CA ASP A 26 7.44 -3.24 -8.56
C ASP A 26 7.54 -3.00 -7.04
N ILE A 27 8.36 -3.83 -6.39
CA ILE A 27 8.57 -3.82 -4.93
C ILE A 27 9.13 -2.49 -4.44
N ASP A 28 10.01 -1.87 -5.21
CA ASP A 28 10.64 -0.62 -4.82
C ASP A 28 9.63 0.54 -4.93
N ALA A 29 8.77 0.54 -5.95
CA ALA A 29 7.66 1.49 -6.04
C ALA A 29 6.63 1.31 -4.93
N ILE A 30 6.30 0.06 -4.53
CA ILE A 30 5.43 -0.19 -3.37
C ILE A 30 6.06 0.41 -2.12
N ALA A 31 7.32 0.09 -1.83
CA ALA A 31 8.01 0.55 -0.63
C ALA A 31 8.17 2.08 -0.57
N ALA A 32 8.38 2.73 -1.72
CA ALA A 32 8.52 4.19 -1.81
C ALA A 32 7.25 4.96 -1.37
N ILE A 33 6.07 4.32 -1.40
CA ILE A 33 4.82 4.92 -0.93
C ILE A 33 4.79 5.06 0.60
N PHE A 34 5.43 4.13 1.32
CA PHE A 34 5.40 4.08 2.77
C PHE A 34 6.37 5.09 3.39
N ALA A 35 6.03 5.66 4.54
CA ALA A 35 6.96 6.45 5.36
C ALA A 35 8.13 5.60 5.88
N GLU A 36 9.23 6.23 6.29
CA GLU A 36 10.42 5.52 6.79
C GLU A 36 10.10 4.68 8.04
N ASP A 37 9.18 5.17 8.88
CA ASP A 37 8.69 4.58 10.12
C ASP A 37 7.31 3.89 9.96
N ALA A 38 6.91 3.57 8.72
CA ALA A 38 5.60 2.98 8.44
C ALA A 38 5.37 1.66 9.20
N VAL A 39 4.11 1.38 9.51
CA VAL A 39 3.68 0.14 10.15
C VAL A 39 2.67 -0.55 9.23
N VAL A 40 2.95 -1.80 8.85
CA VAL A 40 2.03 -2.65 8.08
C VAL A 40 1.66 -3.86 8.92
N ALA A 41 0.36 -4.01 9.20
CA ALA A 41 -0.19 -5.17 9.92
C ALA A 41 -1.08 -5.96 8.95
N ASP A 42 -0.53 -7.03 8.40
CA ASP A 42 -1.20 -7.90 7.43
C ASP A 42 -0.73 -9.36 7.59
N PRO A 43 -1.54 -10.27 8.17
CA PRO A 43 -2.87 -10.03 8.74
C PRO A 43 -2.86 -9.12 9.98
N VAL A 44 -4.00 -8.47 10.28
CA VAL A 44 -4.13 -7.46 11.35
C VAL A 44 -3.87 -7.98 12.77
N ASP A 45 -4.00 -9.29 12.99
CA ASP A 45 -3.83 -9.95 14.28
C ASP A 45 -2.41 -10.53 14.48
N GLN A 46 -1.53 -10.38 13.49
CA GLN A 46 -0.14 -10.82 13.55
C GLN A 46 0.81 -9.66 13.93
N PRO A 47 2.07 -9.95 14.33
CA PRO A 47 3.07 -8.92 14.53
C PRO A 47 3.25 -8.06 13.29
N ALA A 48 3.27 -6.73 13.45
CA ALA A 48 3.39 -5.81 12.35
C ALA A 48 4.82 -5.72 11.80
N HIS A 49 4.94 -5.37 10.52
CA HIS A 49 6.18 -4.99 9.85
C HIS A 49 6.44 -3.50 10.09
N ILE A 50 7.55 -3.17 10.77
CA ILE A 50 7.85 -1.81 11.23
C ILE A 50 9.05 -1.25 10.46
N GLY A 51 8.83 -0.09 9.85
CA GLY A 51 9.78 0.63 9.03
C GLY A 51 9.75 0.21 7.56
N ARG A 52 10.06 1.15 6.66
CA ARG A 52 9.98 0.95 5.19
C ARG A 52 10.78 -0.27 4.73
N ALA A 53 11.93 -0.54 5.35
CA ALA A 53 12.76 -1.69 5.01
C ALA A 53 12.05 -3.03 5.28
N ALA A 54 11.41 -3.17 6.45
CA ALA A 54 10.65 -4.37 6.79
C ALA A 54 9.40 -4.52 5.91
N VAL A 55 8.73 -3.41 5.58
CA VAL A 55 7.58 -3.39 4.66
C VAL A 55 7.99 -3.85 3.26
N ARG A 56 9.15 -3.40 2.77
CA ARG A 56 9.72 -3.83 1.48
C ARG A 56 9.98 -5.34 1.47
N GLU A 57 10.63 -5.86 2.52
CA GLU A 57 10.93 -7.29 2.63
C GLU A 57 9.64 -8.13 2.67
N PHE A 58 8.64 -7.70 3.42
CA PHE A 58 7.32 -8.34 3.44
C PHE A 58 6.70 -8.43 2.05
N PHE A 59 6.62 -7.32 1.31
CA PHE A 59 6.02 -7.33 -0.02
C PHE A 59 6.85 -8.09 -1.05
N ALA A 60 8.18 -8.10 -0.94
CA ALA A 60 9.02 -8.96 -1.77
C ALA A 60 8.61 -10.43 -1.59
N GLY A 61 8.50 -10.89 -0.33
CA GLY A 61 8.03 -12.24 -0.02
C GLY A 61 6.63 -12.51 -0.56
N THR A 62 5.68 -11.58 -0.40
CA THR A 62 4.32 -11.71 -0.97
C THR A 62 4.33 -12.01 -2.47
N HIS A 63 5.21 -11.34 -3.22
CA HIS A 63 5.34 -11.51 -4.68
C HIS A 63 6.13 -12.76 -5.09
N GLU A 64 6.82 -13.44 -4.17
CA GLU A 64 7.48 -14.73 -4.44
C GLU A 64 6.49 -15.92 -4.43
N PHE A 65 5.30 -15.75 -3.82
CA PHE A 65 4.32 -16.85 -3.68
C PHE A 65 3.46 -17.10 -4.92
N ALA A 66 3.53 -16.24 -5.94
CA ALA A 66 2.75 -16.37 -7.17
C ALA A 66 3.54 -15.88 -8.40
N ASP A 67 3.31 -16.51 -9.56
CA ASP A 67 3.92 -16.08 -10.83
C ASP A 67 3.47 -14.68 -11.26
N SER A 68 2.28 -14.27 -10.81
CA SER A 68 1.72 -12.94 -11.01
C SER A 68 0.82 -12.55 -9.85
N LEU A 69 0.67 -11.24 -9.61
CA LEU A 69 -0.30 -10.70 -8.66
C LEU A 69 -0.91 -9.44 -9.26
N GLU A 70 -2.22 -9.46 -9.52
CA GLU A 70 -3.00 -8.26 -9.85
C GLU A 70 -3.76 -7.79 -8.60
N LEU A 71 -3.54 -6.54 -8.19
CA LEU A 71 -4.27 -5.93 -7.08
C LEU A 71 -5.34 -4.97 -7.62
N ILE A 72 -6.61 -5.34 -7.42
CA ILE A 72 -7.75 -4.63 -8.01
C ILE A 72 -8.47 -3.81 -6.94
N VAL A 73 -8.64 -2.51 -7.19
CA VAL A 73 -9.56 -1.65 -6.42
C VAL A 73 -11.00 -1.97 -6.85
N THR A 74 -11.77 -2.62 -5.98
CA THR A 74 -13.10 -3.15 -6.33
C THR A 74 -14.26 -2.22 -6.01
N GLY A 75 -13.99 -1.05 -5.43
CA GLY A 75 -15.02 -0.11 -4.98
C GLY A 75 -14.46 1.27 -4.65
N PRO A 76 -15.30 2.17 -4.10
CA PRO A 76 -14.89 3.54 -3.85
C PRO A 76 -13.79 3.62 -2.78
N ILE A 77 -12.76 4.43 -3.06
CA ILE A 77 -11.77 4.84 -2.07
C ILE A 77 -12.38 5.96 -1.24
N ARG A 78 -12.65 5.69 0.04
CA ARG A 78 -13.24 6.65 0.99
C ARG A 78 -12.11 7.30 1.78
N ALA A 79 -11.88 8.59 1.60
CA ALA A 79 -10.84 9.35 2.29
C ALA A 79 -11.43 10.49 3.12
N VAL A 80 -11.05 10.57 4.41
CA VAL A 80 -11.48 11.59 5.37
C VAL A 80 -10.34 11.87 6.35
N GLY A 81 -10.03 13.14 6.58
CA GLY A 81 -8.89 13.52 7.43
C GLY A 81 -7.60 12.89 6.90
N HIS A 82 -6.92 12.12 7.74
CA HIS A 82 -5.68 11.41 7.39
C HIS A 82 -5.88 9.91 7.13
N PHE A 83 -7.11 9.46 6.88
CA PHE A 83 -7.43 8.04 6.67
C PHE A 83 -8.09 7.77 5.32
N ALA A 84 -7.70 6.67 4.67
CA ALA A 84 -8.37 6.11 3.50
C ALA A 84 -8.78 4.66 3.76
N ALA A 85 -9.97 4.29 3.32
CA ALA A 85 -10.45 2.91 3.32
C ALA A 85 -10.83 2.50 1.89
N VAL A 86 -10.39 1.32 1.48
CA VAL A 86 -10.55 0.80 0.12
C VAL A 86 -10.81 -0.71 0.15
N PRO A 87 -11.81 -1.24 -0.57
CA PRO A 87 -11.91 -2.66 -0.82
C PRO A 87 -10.95 -3.07 -1.95
N LEU A 88 -10.12 -4.08 -1.68
CA LEU A 88 -9.13 -4.61 -2.60
C LEU A 88 -9.39 -6.10 -2.85
N ARG A 89 -9.03 -6.58 -4.04
CA ARG A 89 -9.00 -8.01 -4.36
C ARG A 89 -7.68 -8.34 -5.02
N ALA A 90 -6.93 -9.28 -4.45
CA ALA A 90 -5.78 -9.88 -5.10
C ALA A 90 -6.24 -11.01 -6.04
N VAL A 91 -5.66 -11.07 -7.23
CA VAL A 91 -5.79 -12.18 -8.18
C VAL A 91 -4.38 -12.67 -8.48
N THR A 92 -4.13 -13.95 -8.26
CA THR A 92 -2.81 -14.61 -8.40
C THR A 92 -2.92 -15.81 -9.31
#